data_AF-A0A946HWB4-F1
#
_entry.id   AF-A0A946HWB4-F1
#
_cell.length_a   1.000
_cell.length_b   1.000
_cell.length_c   1.000
_cell.angle_alpha   90.00
_cell.angle_beta   90.00
_cell.angle_gamma   90.00
#
_symmetry.space_group_name_H-M   'P 1'
#
loop_
_entity.id
_entity.type
_entity.pdbx_description
1 polymer ?
#
loop_
_entity_poly.entity_id
_entity_poly.type
_entity_poly.pdbx_seq_one_letter_code
_entity_poly.pdbx_strand_id
1 'polypeptide(L)'
;MSDPQTHEQFEQRDAVKSSTDRAFGFVFTVVFTVIGLAPLIGGDAIRIWSMVIAAVFLALSLIHPETMAPLNRLWTKFGTLLHCIVSPLVMALLFFLVVTPIGLLMRAFGKRPLNIGLDHAATSYWIDREPPGPAPETMKQQF
;
A
#
# COMPACT_ATOMS: atom_id res chain seq x y z
N MET A 1 8.21 37.19 -3.99
CA MET A 1 9.03 36.26 -4.81
C MET A 1 8.06 35.23 -5.34
N SER A 2 7.74 35.33 -6.63
CA SER A 2 6.68 34.55 -7.28
C SER A 2 7.14 33.12 -7.50
N ASP A 3 6.32 32.15 -7.09
CA ASP A 3 6.51 30.73 -7.35
C ASP A 3 6.50 30.49 -8.88
N PRO A 4 7.59 29.99 -9.49
CA PRO A 4 7.56 29.62 -10.90
C PRO A 4 6.57 28.47 -11.06
N GLN A 5 5.57 28.63 -11.92
CA GLN A 5 4.59 27.58 -12.26
C GLN A 5 5.30 26.39 -12.91
N THR A 6 5.91 25.52 -12.10
CA THR A 6 6.38 24.20 -12.52
C THR A 6 5.22 23.21 -12.40
N HIS A 7 5.10 22.29 -13.35
CA HIS A 7 4.09 21.23 -13.35
C HIS A 7 4.37 20.12 -12.32
N GLU A 8 5.50 20.22 -11.61
CA GLU A 8 5.95 19.24 -10.63
C GLU A 8 5.53 19.65 -9.22
N GLN A 9 4.54 18.95 -8.67
CA GLN A 9 4.14 19.07 -7.27
C GLN A 9 5.08 18.25 -6.39
N PHE A 10 6.18 18.84 -5.94
CA PHE A 10 7.18 18.18 -5.07
C PHE A 10 6.68 17.90 -3.63
N GLU A 11 5.57 18.50 -3.23
CA GLU A 11 4.99 18.43 -1.88
C GLU A 11 3.64 17.71 -1.88
N GLN A 12 3.44 16.66 -2.68
CA GLN A 12 2.28 15.79 -2.50
C GLN A 12 2.49 14.84 -1.30
N ARG A 13 2.52 15.43 -0.10
CA ARG A 13 2.29 14.69 1.14
C ARG A 13 0.79 14.48 1.25
N ASP A 14 0.28 13.42 0.63
CA ASP A 14 -1.09 12.99 0.91
C ASP A 14 -1.18 12.72 2.41
N ALA A 15 -1.75 13.67 3.15
CA ALA A 15 -1.96 13.54 4.58
C ALA A 15 -2.82 12.30 4.77
N VAL A 16 -2.27 11.28 5.46
CA VAL A 16 -2.97 10.02 5.73
C VAL A 16 -4.31 10.36 6.37
N LYS A 17 -5.39 10.24 5.59
CA LYS A 17 -6.74 10.59 6.01
C LYS A 17 -7.18 9.54 7.02
N SER A 18 -7.06 9.87 8.31
CA SER A 18 -7.51 8.99 9.39
C SER A 18 -9.01 8.73 9.25
N SER A 19 -9.45 7.53 9.63
CA SER A 19 -10.88 7.21 9.72
C SER A 19 -11.60 8.21 10.62
N THR A 20 -12.84 8.55 10.29
CA THR A 20 -13.70 9.36 11.17
C THR A 20 -14.06 8.55 12.42
N ASP A 21 -14.16 9.20 13.58
CA ASP A 21 -14.46 8.53 14.86
C ASP A 21 -15.78 7.73 14.83
N ARG A 22 -16.77 8.22 14.07
CA ARG A 22 -18.03 7.50 13.80
C ARG A 22 -17.81 6.19 13.01
N ALA A 23 -16.97 6.24 11.98
CA ALA A 23 -16.68 5.06 11.16
C ALA A 23 -15.98 3.98 12.01
N PHE A 24 -15.08 4.39 12.91
CA PHE A 24 -14.46 3.50 13.88
C PHE A 24 -15.51 2.80 14.76
N GLY A 25 -16.45 3.54 15.36
CA GLY A 25 -17.54 2.97 16.16
C GLY A 25 -18.43 1.99 15.37
N PHE A 26 -18.72 2.26 14.10
CA PHE A 26 -19.48 1.35 13.24
C PHE A 26 -18.74 0.04 12.97
N VAL A 27 -17.43 0.08 12.73
CA VAL A 27 -16.62 -1.13 12.52
C VAL A 27 -16.74 -2.07 13.73
N PHE A 28 -16.58 -1.55 14.95
CA PHE A 28 -16.71 -2.38 16.16
C PHE A 28 -18.13 -2.89 16.37
N THR A 29 -19.15 -2.08 16.07
CA THR A 29 -20.55 -2.54 16.10
C THR A 29 -20.73 -3.75 15.19
N VAL A 30 -20.30 -3.66 13.93
CA VAL A 30 -20.41 -4.77 12.97
C VAL A 30 -19.63 -5.99 13.46
N VAL A 31 -18.40 -5.83 13.94
CA VAL A 31 -17.57 -6.93 14.46
C VAL A 31 -18.27 -7.65 15.62
N PHE A 32 -18.77 -6.93 16.61
CA PHE A 32 -19.47 -7.53 17.76
C PHE A 32 -20.83 -8.12 17.38
N THR A 33 -21.52 -7.56 16.38
CA THR A 33 -22.73 -8.18 15.82
C THR A 33 -22.40 -9.50 15.12
N VAL A 34 -21.35 -9.57 14.31
CA VAL A 34 -20.92 -10.84 13.68
C VAL A 34 -20.53 -11.85 14.75
N ILE A 35 -19.77 -11.47 15.78
CA ILE A 35 -19.41 -12.37 16.88
C ILE A 35 -20.65 -12.82 17.67
N GLY A 36 -21.64 -11.94 17.84
CA GLY A 36 -22.90 -12.24 18.50
C GLY A 36 -23.75 -13.25 17.73
N LEU A 37 -23.74 -13.16 16.40
CA LEU A 37 -24.53 -13.99 15.48
C LEU A 37 -23.78 -15.24 14.99
N ALA A 38 -22.45 -15.28 15.03
CA ALA A 38 -21.65 -16.43 14.59
C ALA A 38 -22.07 -17.78 15.23
N PRO A 39 -22.45 -17.85 16.53
CA PRO A 39 -22.93 -19.09 17.15
C PRO A 39 -24.21 -19.65 16.53
N LEU A 40 -25.04 -18.81 15.88
CA LEU A 40 -26.25 -19.26 15.20
C LEU A 40 -25.95 -20.20 14.02
N ILE A 41 -24.77 -20.07 13.40
CA ILE A 41 -24.33 -20.94 12.32
C ILE A 41 -24.08 -22.37 12.83
N GLY A 42 -23.70 -22.50 14.10
CA GLY A 42 -23.51 -23.78 14.80
C GLY A 42 -24.74 -24.29 15.54
N GLY A 43 -25.88 -23.59 15.46
CA GLY A 43 -27.10 -23.93 16.21
C GLY A 43 -27.06 -23.56 17.70
N ASP A 44 -26.08 -22.78 18.13
CA ASP A 44 -25.93 -22.32 19.52
C ASP A 44 -26.64 -20.98 19.74
N ALA A 45 -26.89 -20.63 21.00
CA ALA A 45 -27.60 -19.41 21.36
C ALA A 45 -26.80 -18.14 21.03
N ILE A 46 -27.52 -17.05 20.76
CA ILE A 46 -26.91 -15.73 20.53
C ILE A 46 -26.08 -15.35 21.76
N ARG A 47 -24.86 -14.89 21.54
CA ARG A 47 -24.03 -14.35 22.62
C ARG A 47 -24.56 -12.98 23.04
N ILE A 48 -25.49 -12.98 24.00
CA ILE A 48 -26.18 -11.78 24.50
C ILE A 48 -25.18 -10.70 24.92
N TRP A 49 -24.08 -11.08 25.59
CA TRP A 49 -23.04 -10.14 26.00
C TRP A 49 -22.41 -9.40 24.80
N SER A 50 -22.16 -10.09 23.69
CA SER A 50 -21.63 -9.49 22.45
C SER A 50 -22.66 -8.53 21.81
N MET A 51 -23.95 -8.88 21.87
CA MET A 51 -25.03 -8.02 21.35
C MET A 51 -25.21 -6.76 22.20
N VAL A 52 -25.08 -6.85 23.52
CA VAL A 52 -25.11 -5.69 24.41
C VAL A 52 -23.93 -4.76 24.12
N ILE A 53 -22.73 -5.31 23.92
CA ILE A 53 -21.55 -4.52 23.54
C ILE A 53 -21.77 -3.83 22.18
N ALA A 54 -22.29 -4.54 21.18
CA ALA A 54 -22.59 -3.96 19.88
C ALA A 54 -23.58 -2.78 19.99
N ALA A 55 -24.65 -2.94 20.78
CA ALA A 55 -25.64 -1.87 21.01
C ALA A 55 -25.03 -0.65 21.71
N VAL A 56 -24.15 -0.86 22.70
CA VAL A 56 -23.43 0.23 23.38
C VAL A 56 -22.51 0.97 22.40
N PHE A 57 -21.74 0.25 21.59
CA PHE A 57 -20.87 0.87 20.57
C PHE A 57 -21.67 1.66 19.53
N LEU A 58 -22.82 1.15 19.10
CA LEU A 58 -23.70 1.84 18.17
C LEU A 58 -24.25 3.13 18.77
N ALA A 59 -24.74 3.07 20.01
CA ALA A 59 -25.25 4.24 20.72
C ALA A 59 -24.17 5.30 20.95
N LEU A 60 -22.96 4.89 21.36
CA LEU A 60 -21.84 5.81 21.57
C LEU A 60 -21.36 6.46 20.27
N SER A 61 -21.33 5.69 19.17
CA SER A 61 -20.96 6.19 17.84
C SER A 61 -21.93 7.27 17.33
N LEU A 62 -23.23 7.14 17.63
CA LEU A 62 -24.27 8.09 17.21
C LEU A 62 -24.35 9.32 18.10
N ILE A 63 -24.29 9.14 19.42
CA ILE A 63 -24.56 10.20 20.40
C ILE A 63 -23.29 10.99 20.73
N HIS A 64 -22.15 10.32 20.92
CA HIS A 64 -20.94 10.97 21.40
C HIS A 64 -19.66 10.37 20.79
N PRO A 65 -19.42 10.57 19.48
CA PRO A 65 -18.28 9.99 18.77
C PRO A 65 -16.92 10.47 19.30
N GLU A 66 -16.86 11.61 19.99
CA GLU A 66 -15.63 12.16 20.56
C GLU A 66 -15.00 11.27 21.65
N THR A 67 -15.80 10.46 22.36
CA THR A 67 -15.27 9.45 23.30
C THR A 67 -14.42 8.39 22.61
N MET A 68 -14.69 8.13 21.32
CA MET A 68 -13.95 7.15 20.51
C MET A 68 -12.76 7.77 19.78
N ALA A 69 -12.61 9.10 19.81
CA ALA A 69 -11.48 9.81 19.19
C ALA A 69 -10.09 9.40 19.71
N PRO A 70 -9.83 9.26 21.04
CA PRO A 70 -8.52 8.83 21.51
C PRO A 70 -8.20 7.40 21.07
N LEU A 71 -9.20 6.53 21.02
CA LEU A 71 -9.06 5.13 20.61
C LEU A 71 -8.81 5.02 19.10
N ASN A 72 -9.54 5.76 18.29
CA ASN A 72 -9.35 5.84 16.83
C ASN A 72 -7.95 6.37 16.48
N ARG A 73 -7.47 7.40 17.20
CA ARG A 73 -6.12 7.93 17.01
C ARG A 73 -5.03 6.91 17.39
N LEU A 74 -5.23 6.17 18.48
CA LEU A 74 -4.30 5.12 18.88
C LEU A 74 -4.28 3.96 17.87
N TRP A 75 -5.46 3.55 17.40
CA TRP A 75 -5.62 2.53 16.37
C TRP A 75 -4.96 2.94 15.06
N THR A 76 -5.11 4.20 14.64
CA THR A 76 -4.47 4.72 13.43
C THR A 76 -2.95 4.68 13.56
N LYS A 77 -2.39 5.13 14.69
CA LYS A 77 -0.94 5.05 14.96
C LYS A 77 -0.44 3.60 14.95
N PHE A 78 -1.18 2.69 15.56
CA PHE A 78 -0.87 1.27 15.54
C PHE A 78 -0.88 0.71 14.11
N GLY A 79 -1.89 1.07 13.31
CA GLY A 79 -1.97 0.71 11.90
C GLY A 79 -0.78 1.22 11.09
N THR A 80 -0.33 2.46 11.33
CA THR A 80 0.88 3.01 10.69
C THR A 80 2.15 2.26 11.10
N LEU A 81 2.30 1.93 12.39
CA LEU A 81 3.43 1.15 12.87
C LEU A 81 3.45 -0.25 12.25
N LEU A 82 2.28 -0.89 12.18
CA LEU A 82 2.12 -2.19 11.54
C LEU A 82 2.45 -2.10 10.05
N HIS A 83 1.97 -1.07 9.36
CA HIS A 83 2.29 -0.85 7.94
C HIS A 83 3.80 -0.69 7.71
N CYS A 84 4.51 0.01 8.60
CA CYS A 84 5.97 0.15 8.53
C CYS A 84 6.70 -1.20 8.56
N ILE A 85 6.14 -2.22 9.21
CA ILE A 85 6.71 -3.57 9.28
C ILE A 85 6.22 -4.44 8.11
N VAL A 86 4.92 -4.39 7.83
CA VAL A 86 4.27 -5.21 6.80
C VAL A 86 4.71 -4.81 5.40
N SER A 87 4.89 -3.52 5.12
CA SER A 87 5.28 -3.05 3.79
C SER A 87 6.66 -3.61 3.35
N PRO A 88 7.75 -3.47 4.15
CA PRO A 88 9.02 -4.13 3.83
C PRO A 88 8.92 -5.66 3.80
N LEU A 89 8.13 -6.27 4.69
CA LEU A 89 7.96 -7.72 4.73
C LEU A 89 7.32 -8.26 3.44
N VAL A 90 6.24 -7.63 2.99
CA VAL A 90 5.55 -7.99 1.74
C VAL A 90 6.45 -7.73 0.54
N MET A 91 7.17 -6.61 0.52
CA MET A 91 8.14 -6.32 -0.56
C MET A 91 9.27 -7.34 -0.61
N ALA A 92 9.81 -7.73 0.54
CA ALA A 92 10.83 -8.78 0.63
C ALA A 92 10.26 -10.12 0.13
N LEU A 93 9.06 -10.49 0.55
CA LEU A 93 8.41 -11.73 0.12
C LEU A 93 8.20 -11.74 -1.40
N LEU A 94 7.69 -10.65 -1.97
CA LEU A 94 7.52 -10.50 -3.42
C LEU A 94 8.87 -10.61 -4.14
N PHE A 95 9.91 -9.97 -3.62
CA PHE A 95 11.24 -10.05 -4.20
C PHE A 95 11.79 -11.48 -4.19
N PHE A 96 11.69 -12.20 -3.08
CA PHE A 96 12.26 -13.54 -2.97
C PHE A 96 11.41 -14.63 -3.62
N LEU A 97 10.08 -14.49 -3.66
CA LEU A 97 9.18 -15.50 -4.24
C LEU A 97 8.84 -15.26 -5.71
N VAL A 98 8.93 -14.02 -6.19
CA VAL A 98 8.56 -13.68 -7.58
C VAL A 98 9.79 -13.23 -8.34
N VAL A 99 10.45 -12.15 -7.92
CA VAL A 99 11.53 -11.52 -8.71
C VAL A 99 12.76 -12.43 -8.76
N THR A 100 13.19 -12.96 -7.63
CA THR A 100 14.40 -13.79 -7.50
C THR A 100 14.31 -15.08 -8.32
N PRO A 101 13.23 -15.89 -8.25
CA PRO A 101 13.14 -17.10 -9.06
C PRO A 101 13.01 -16.80 -10.55
N ILE A 102 12.34 -15.71 -10.94
CA ILE A 102 12.33 -15.26 -12.35
C ILE A 102 13.76 -14.94 -12.80
N GLY A 103 14.52 -14.19 -12.01
CA GLY A 103 15.92 -13.87 -12.30
C GLY A 103 16.81 -15.12 -12.39
N LEU A 104 16.64 -16.06 -11.46
CA LEU A 104 17.38 -17.32 -11.44
C LEU A 104 17.03 -18.21 -12.65
N LEU A 105 15.75 -18.25 -13.03
CA LEU A 105 15.27 -18.98 -14.20
C LEU A 105 15.82 -18.37 -15.50
N MET A 106 15.80 -17.04 -15.64
CA MET A 106 16.44 -16.37 -16.78
C MET A 106 17.94 -16.69 -16.87
N ARG A 107 18.64 -16.68 -15.72
CA ARG A 107 20.06 -17.03 -15.67
C ARG A 107 20.31 -18.49 -16.03
N ALA A 108 19.45 -19.42 -15.61
CA ALA A 108 19.52 -20.83 -15.97
C ALA A 108 19.29 -21.04 -17.48
N PHE A 109 18.39 -20.28 -18.10
CA PHE A 109 18.18 -20.27 -19.54
C PHE A 109 19.20 -19.42 -20.33
N GLY A 110 20.26 -18.92 -19.67
CA GLY A 110 21.31 -18.13 -20.31
C GLY A 110 20.87 -16.74 -20.77
N LYS A 111 19.64 -16.31 -20.47
CA LYS A 111 19.13 -14.98 -20.83
C LYS A 111 19.67 -13.96 -19.83
N ARG A 112 20.56 -13.10 -20.31
CA ARG A 112 21.07 -11.95 -19.55
C ARG A 112 20.53 -10.68 -20.21
N PRO A 113 19.52 -10.02 -19.62
CA PRO A 113 18.95 -8.80 -20.20
C PRO A 113 19.94 -7.63 -20.19
N LEU A 114 20.99 -7.70 -19.36
CA LEU A 114 22.01 -6.67 -19.25
C LEU A 114 23.42 -7.28 -19.41
N ASN A 115 24.24 -6.66 -20.26
CA ASN A 115 25.65 -6.99 -20.42
C ASN A 115 26.45 -6.37 -19.27
N ILE A 116 26.52 -7.10 -18.15
CA ILE A 116 27.22 -6.65 -16.93
C ILE A 116 28.73 -6.94 -17.02
N GLY A 117 29.16 -7.81 -17.94
CA GLY A 117 30.58 -8.10 -18.15
C GLY A 117 31.30 -6.91 -18.78
N LEU A 118 32.31 -6.39 -18.09
CA LEU A 118 33.23 -5.41 -18.67
C LEU A 118 34.16 -6.14 -19.63
N ASP A 119 34.08 -5.81 -20.90
CA ASP A 119 35.02 -6.24 -21.93
C ASP A 119 36.19 -5.25 -21.99
N HIS A 120 37.35 -5.67 -21.47
CA HIS A 120 38.56 -4.84 -21.51
C HIS A 120 39.20 -4.76 -22.91
N ALA A 121 38.79 -5.61 -23.85
CA ALA A 121 39.24 -5.55 -25.24
C ALA A 121 38.32 -4.67 -26.12
N ALA A 122 37.16 -4.27 -25.62
CA ALA A 122 36.24 -3.42 -26.35
C ALA A 122 36.77 -1.98 -26.47
N THR A 123 36.83 -1.46 -27.70
CA THR A 123 37.24 -0.07 -27.97
C THR A 123 36.18 0.95 -27.55
N SER A 124 34.90 0.57 -27.53
CA SER A 124 33.77 1.38 -27.07
C SER A 124 32.62 0.49 -26.61
N TYR A 125 31.90 0.90 -25.57
CA TYR A 125 30.66 0.27 -25.10
C TYR A 125 29.41 0.88 -25.75
N TRP A 126 29.60 1.86 -26.64
CA TRP A 126 28.50 2.49 -27.35
C TRP A 126 27.81 1.45 -28.26
N ILE A 127 26.50 1.29 -28.08
CA ILE A 127 25.70 0.41 -28.91
C ILE A 127 25.13 1.25 -30.06
N ASP A 128 25.72 1.10 -31.25
CA ASP A 128 25.18 1.71 -32.46
C ASP A 128 23.78 1.14 -32.76
N ARG A 129 22.81 2.04 -32.94
CA ARG A 129 21.42 1.66 -33.18
C ARG A 129 21.13 1.71 -34.68
N GLU A 130 20.68 0.58 -35.22
CA GLU A 130 20.15 0.49 -36.58
C GLU A 130 18.68 0.00 -36.54
N PRO A 131 17.72 0.81 -37.04
CA PRO A 131 17.90 2.12 -37.66
C PRO A 131 18.30 3.20 -36.64
N PRO A 132 18.97 4.29 -37.08
CA PRO A 132 19.21 5.44 -36.23
C PRO A 132 17.88 5.91 -35.62
N GLY A 133 17.95 6.36 -34.36
CA GLY A 133 16.78 6.85 -33.63
C GLY A 133 16.00 7.92 -34.42
N PRO A 134 14.76 8.23 -34.01
CA PRO A 134 13.92 9.16 -34.77
C PRO A 134 14.64 10.49 -35.00
N ALA A 135 14.45 11.08 -36.19
CA ALA A 135 15.15 12.29 -36.59
C ALA A 135 14.97 13.39 -35.51
N PRO A 136 15.99 14.23 -35.24
CA PRO A 136 15.95 15.25 -34.19
C PRO A 136 14.70 16.16 -34.26
N GLU A 137 14.21 16.39 -35.47
CA GLU A 137 13.00 17.14 -35.82
C GLU A 137 11.67 16.51 -35.35
N THR A 138 11.68 15.27 -34.85
CA THR A 138 10.52 14.63 -34.20
C THR A 138 10.25 15.15 -32.79
N MET A 139 11.26 15.71 -32.11
CA MET A 139 11.13 16.31 -30.79
C MET A 139 10.68 17.78 -30.89
N LYS A 140 9.42 18.00 -31.30
CA LYS A 140 8.86 19.34 -31.54
C LYS A 140 8.71 20.21 -30.28
N GLN A 141 8.72 19.61 -29.09
CA GLN A 141 8.53 20.28 -27.80
C GLN A 141 9.46 19.64 -26.77
N GLN A 142 10.75 19.99 -26.82
CA GLN A 142 11.74 19.47 -25.89
C GLN A 142 11.78 20.23 -24.55
N PHE A 143 11.09 21.37 -24.47
CA PHE A 143 10.99 22.21 -23.27
C PHE A 143 9.57 22.78 -23.15
#